data_AF-A0A8T6QJK6-F1
#
_entry.id   AF-A0A8T6QJK6-F1
#
_cell.length_a   1.000
_cell.length_b   1.000
_cell.length_c   1.000
_cell.angle_alpha   90.00
_cell.angle_beta   90.00
_cell.angle_gamma   90.00
#
_symmetry.space_group_name_H-M   'P 1'
#
loop_
_entity.id
_entity.type
_entity.pdbx_description
1 polymer ?
#
loop_
_entity_poly.entity_id
_entity_poly.type
_entity_poly.pdbx_seq_one_letter_code
_entity_poly.pdbx_strand_id
1 'polypeptide(L)' 'HVRIIVQDNGQGISKDKMHLLGETSVESESGTGSALENLNLRLKGLFGKSAALQFESTSSGTTFWCVLPYERQEEE' A
#
# COMPACT_ATOMS: atom_id res chain seq x y z
N HIS A 1 -17.80 2.60 1.24
CA HIS A 1 -16.36 2.33 1.06
C HIS A 1 -15.79 3.27 0.02
N VAL A 2 -14.54 3.69 0.20
CA VAL A 2 -13.76 4.50 -0.75
C VAL A 2 -12.53 3.68 -1.17
N ARG A 3 -12.26 3.61 -2.47
CA ARG A 3 -11.06 2.96 -3.01
C ARG A 3 -10.06 4.02 -3.43
N ILE A 4 -8.84 3.94 -2.89
CA ILE A 4 -7.71 4.81 -3.27
C ILE A 4 -6.78 3.97 -4.12
N ILE A 5 -6.38 4.49 -5.28
CA ILE A 5 -5.49 3.82 -6.23
C ILE A 5 -4.38 4.80 -6.63
N VAL A 6 -3.13 4.34 -6.57
CA VAL A 6 -1.96 5.10 -7.03
C VAL A 6 -1.19 4.22 -8.00
N GLN A 7 -0.89 4.75 -9.18
CA GLN A 7 -0.20 4.05 -10.24
C GLN A 7 1.03 4.84 -10.69
N ASP A 8 2.14 4.13 -10.87
CA ASP A 8 3.31 4.61 -11.59
C ASP A 8 3.53 3.81 -12.88
N ASN A 9 4.34 4.37 -13.78
CA ASN A 9 4.76 3.77 -15.06
C ASN A 9 6.25 3.39 -15.04
N GLY A 10 6.80 3.07 -13.87
CA GLY A 10 8.18 2.65 -13.71
C GLY A 10 8.43 1.23 -14.23
N GLN A 11 9.52 0.61 -13.77
CA GLN A 11 9.92 -0.74 -14.20
C GLN A 11 9.33 -1.87 -13.34
N GLY A 12 8.46 -1.51 -12.39
CA GLY A 12 7.92 -2.43 -11.42
C GLY A 12 8.91 -2.84 -10.33
N ILE A 13 8.53 -3.90 -9.61
CA ILE A 13 9.19 -4.39 -8.41
C ILE A 13 9.68 -5.80 -8.66
N SER A 14 10.94 -6.07 -8.30
CA SER A 14 11.54 -7.39 -8.42
C SER A 14 10.83 -8.44 -7.56
N LYS A 15 10.66 -9.65 -8.10
CA LYS A 15 9.86 -10.73 -7.49
C LYS A 15 10.35 -11.15 -6.11
N ASP A 16 11.66 -11.14 -5.90
CA ASP A 16 12.30 -11.42 -4.61
C ASP A 16 11.90 -10.41 -3.53
N LYS A 17 11.55 -9.17 -3.90
CA LYS A 17 11.11 -8.14 -2.95
C LYS A 17 9.62 -8.15 -2.70
N MET A 18 8.81 -8.70 -3.61
CA MET A 18 7.34 -8.62 -3.53
C MET A 18 6.78 -9.16 -2.21
N HIS A 19 7.30 -10.28 -1.71
CA HIS A 19 6.80 -10.89 -0.47
C HIS A 19 7.15 -10.11 0.80
N LEU A 20 8.08 -9.16 0.72
CA LEU A 20 8.53 -8.34 1.85
C LEU A 20 7.77 -7.02 1.95
N LEU A 21 7.21 -6.54 0.83
CA LEU A 21 6.59 -5.21 0.76
C LEU A 21 5.36 -5.10 1.64
N GLY A 22 5.36 -4.10 2.50
CA GLY A 22 4.26 -3.83 3.42
C GLY A 22 4.23 -4.75 4.65
N GLU A 23 5.07 -5.78 4.72
CA GLU A 23 5.15 -6.70 5.86
C GLU A 23 6.43 -6.52 6.67
N THR A 24 7.53 -6.07 6.04
CA THR A 24 8.77 -5.72 6.72
C THR A 24 9.47 -4.55 6.03
N SER A 25 10.44 -3.94 6.71
CA SER A 25 11.32 -2.94 6.12
C SER A 25 12.19 -3.57 5.03
N VAL A 26 12.25 -2.94 3.86
CA VAL A 26 13.03 -3.42 2.70
C VAL A 26 14.19 -2.46 2.46
N GLU A 27 15.42 -2.96 2.34
CA GLU A 27 16.58 -2.10 2.06
C GLU A 27 16.33 -1.18 0.85
N SER A 28 16.57 0.12 1.05
CA SER A 28 16.40 1.16 0.04
C SER A 28 17.70 1.92 -0.20
N GLU A 29 17.96 2.33 -1.44
CA GLU A 29 19.16 3.09 -1.82
C GLU A 29 19.24 4.45 -1.10
N SER A 30 18.08 5.02 -0.75
CA SER A 30 17.97 6.16 0.14
C SER A 30 16.77 5.96 1.09
N GLY A 31 16.92 6.31 2.37
CA GLY A 31 15.89 6.14 3.41
C GLY A 31 16.03 4.87 4.25
N THR A 32 15.00 4.57 5.06
CA THR A 32 14.99 3.46 6.03
C THR A 32 14.34 2.18 5.52
N GLY A 33 13.74 2.18 4.33
CA GLY A 33 13.06 1.02 3.78
C GLY A 33 11.68 0.68 4.34
N SER A 34 11.22 1.38 5.38
CA SER A 34 10.05 1.01 6.18
C SER A 34 8.76 1.74 5.80
N ALA A 35 8.74 2.50 4.71
CA ALA A 35 7.60 3.35 4.36
C ALA A 35 6.31 2.54 4.11
N LEU A 36 6.40 1.48 3.31
CA LEU A 36 5.26 0.64 2.96
C LEU A 36 4.79 -0.23 4.13
N GLU A 37 5.73 -0.73 4.94
CA GLU A 37 5.43 -1.43 6.20
C GLU A 37 4.64 -0.51 7.14
N ASN A 38 5.15 0.70 7.39
CA ASN A 38 4.49 1.68 8.25
C ASN A 38 3.11 2.09 7.72
N LEU A 39 2.96 2.22 6.40
CA LEU A 39 1.67 2.52 5.78
C LEU A 39 0.69 1.37 5.98
N ASN A 40 1.10 0.12 5.73
CA ASN A 40 0.25 -1.06 5.87
C ASN A 40 -0.16 -1.30 7.34
N LEU A 41 0.76 -1.11 8.29
CA LEU A 41 0.45 -1.18 9.74
C LEU A 41 -0.61 -0.15 10.13
N ARG A 42 -0.49 1.09 9.64
CA ARG A 42 -1.48 2.16 9.92
C ARG A 42 -2.84 1.84 9.30
N LEU A 43 -2.87 1.37 8.05
CA LEU A 43 -4.12 0.98 7.39
C LEU A 43 -4.83 -0.14 8.15
N LYS A 44 -4.10 -1.21 8.50
CA LYS A 44 -4.62 -2.34 9.28
C LYS A 44 -5.08 -1.90 10.67
N GLY A 45 -4.34 -1.01 11.33
CA GLY A 45 -4.62 -0.54 12.69
C GLY A 45 -5.80 0.43 12.78
N LEU A 46 -5.97 1.33 11.81
CA LEU A 46 -7.04 2.34 11.80
C LEU A 46 -8.34 1.81 11.20
N PHE A 47 -8.27 0.95 10.18
CA PHE A 47 -9.42 0.58 9.35
C PHE A 47 -9.64 -0.95 9.25
N GLY A 48 -8.89 -1.72 10.02
CA GLY A 48 -8.98 -3.18 10.05
C GLY A 48 -8.26 -3.88 8.89
N LYS A 49 -8.24 -5.22 8.95
CA LYS A 49 -7.48 -6.06 8.00
C LYS A 49 -7.93 -5.89 6.55
N SER A 50 -9.19 -5.54 6.31
CA SER A 50 -9.73 -5.30 4.95
C SER A 50 -9.14 -4.08 4.26
N ALA A 51 -8.54 -3.15 5.02
CA ALA A 51 -7.88 -1.97 4.48
C ALA A 51 -6.40 -2.17 4.17
N ALA A 52 -5.85 -3.38 4.42
CA ALA A 52 -4.44 -3.68 4.16
C ALA A 52 -4.01 -3.26 2.76
N LEU A 53 -2.81 -2.70 2.65
CA LEU A 53 -2.25 -2.25 1.38
C LEU A 53 -2.16 -3.43 0.41
N GLN A 54 -2.69 -3.23 -0.78
CA GLN A 54 -2.63 -4.19 -1.88
C GLN A 54 -1.82 -3.58 -3.01
N PHE A 55 -1.19 -4.43 -3.81
CA PHE A 55 -0.45 -3.96 -4.98
C PHE A 55 -0.34 -5.03 -6.06
N GLU A 56 -0.10 -4.56 -7.27
CA GLU A 56 0.32 -5.35 -8.41
C GLU A 56 1.47 -4.61 -9.07
N SER A 57 2.46 -5.35 -9.56
CA SER A 57 3.63 -4.77 -10.20
C SER A 57 4.02 -5.59 -11.41
N THR A 58 4.30 -4.89 -12.51
CA THR A 58 4.73 -5.47 -13.78
C THR A 58 5.92 -4.68 -14.31
N SER A 59 6.54 -5.14 -15.39
CA SER A 59 7.60 -4.38 -16.07
C SER A 59 7.13 -3.01 -16.61
N SER A 60 5.84 -2.73 -16.59
CA SER A 60 5.24 -1.47 -17.07
C SER A 60 4.83 -0.52 -15.93
N GLY A 61 5.08 -0.89 -14.67
CA GLY A 61 4.82 -0.03 -13.52
C GLY A 61 4.22 -0.79 -12.33
N THR A 62 3.89 -0.03 -11.28
CA THR A 62 3.25 -0.56 -10.07
C THR A 62 1.94 0.17 -9.79
N THR A 63 0.93 -0.59 -9.38
CA THR A 63 -0.33 -0.06 -8.87
C THR A 63 -0.49 -0.48 -7.42
N PHE A 64 -0.66 0.48 -6.53
CA PHE A 64 -1.03 0.28 -5.13
C PHE A 64 -2.49 0.68 -4.91
N TRP A 65 -3.18 -0.03 -4.03
CA TRP A 65 -4.52 0.37 -3.61
C TRP A 65 -4.86 -0.05 -2.18
N CYS A 66 -5.85 0.63 -1.61
CA CYS A 66 -6.55 0.20 -0.40
C CYS A 66 -8.05 0.53 -0.51
N VAL A 67 -8.85 -0.14 0.31
CA VAL A 67 -10.29 0.12 0.42
C VAL A 67 -10.59 0.53 1.86
N LEU A 68 -11.05 1.75 2.04
CA LEU A 68 -11.38 2.32 3.33
C LEU A 68 -12.89 2.26 3.58
N PRO A 69 -13.33 2.04 4.83
CA PRO A 69 -14.72 2.30 5.20
C PRO A 69 -15.02 3.78 4.97
N TYR A 70 -16.25 4.07 4.58
CA TYR A 70 -16.71 5.43 4.37
C TYR A 70 -18.03 5.59 5.08
N GLU A 71 -18.00 6.31 6.19
CA GLU A 71 -19.18 6.75 6.92
C GLU A 71 -19.47 8.18 6.48
N ARG A 72 -20.65 8.37 5.88
CA ARG A 72 -21.16 9.70 5.56
C ARG A 72 -21.75 10.24 6.86
N GLN A 73 -21.20 11.33 7.40
CA GLN A 73 -21.93 12.06 8.43
C GLN A 73 -23.14 12.71 7.74
N GLU A 74 -24.34 12.38 8.21
CA GLU A 74 -25.53 13.16 7.87
C GLU A 74 -25.37 14.51 8.59
N GLU A 75 -25.39 15.60 7.82
CA GLU A 75 -25.47 16.95 8.38
C GLU A 75 -26.89 17.13 8.94
N GLU A 76 -27.01 17.30 10.26
CA GLU A 76 -28.26 17.71 10.94
C GLU A 76 -28.61 19.17 10.65
#